data_AF-A0A661ZVU8-F1
#
_entry.id   AF-A0A661ZVU8-F1
#
_cell.length_a   1.000
_cell.length_b   1.000
_cell.length_c   1.000
_cell.angle_alpha   90.00
_cell.angle_beta   90.00
_cell.angle_gamma   90.00
#
_symmetry.space_group_name_H-M   'P 1'
#
loop_
_entity.id
_entity.type
_entity.pdbx_description
1 polymer ?
#
loop_
_entity_poly.entity_id
_entity_poly.type
_entity_poly.pdbx_seq_one_letter_code
_entity_poly.pdbx_strand_id
1 'polypeptide(L)'
;LEDLQLICDTYIEDLIKTEELKPLGEYIQQSDERNTELVIDNLLGISVNKVFIPTKSKKERLNLSNYKVVRERQFGYVSVTSRNGEKISIAILDGEAGLVSSTYTVFEVKDTEELLPEYLYLFFQRTEFDRYARFNSWGSARETFNWDDMCNVKLPIPDIKIQEAIVTIYHTLETRKKINAQLKDSIKPLCPVLMRGVVEEMGLGI
;
A
#
# COMPACT_ATOMS: atom_id res chain seq x y z
N LEU A 1 -12.90 3.32 15.25
CA LEU A 1 -11.57 3.23 14.58
C LEU A 1 -11.75 3.05 13.08
N GLU A 2 -12.66 2.17 12.68
CA GLU A 2 -13.22 2.09 11.32
C GLU A 2 -13.78 3.45 10.85
N ASP A 3 -14.40 4.21 11.78
CA ASP A 3 -15.02 5.52 11.53
C ASP A 3 -14.10 6.57 10.92
N LEU A 4 -12.79 6.50 11.15
CA LEU A 4 -11.85 7.51 10.68
C LEU A 4 -11.17 7.16 9.36
N GLN A 5 -11.02 5.87 9.03
CA GLN A 5 -10.58 5.47 7.69
C GLN A 5 -11.67 5.82 6.67
N LEU A 6 -12.93 5.60 7.07
CA LEU A 6 -14.10 6.09 6.36
C LEU A 6 -14.07 7.61 6.13
N ILE A 7 -13.56 8.41 7.08
CA ILE A 7 -13.42 9.86 6.90
C ILE A 7 -12.45 10.19 5.76
N CYS A 8 -11.26 9.57 5.72
CA CYS A 8 -10.30 9.81 4.64
C CYS A 8 -10.89 9.39 3.28
N ASP A 9 -11.53 8.22 3.22
CA ASP A 9 -12.14 7.71 1.99
C ASP A 9 -13.29 8.62 1.53
N THR A 10 -14.15 9.05 2.45
CA THR A 10 -15.27 9.98 2.16
C THR A 10 -14.77 11.33 1.69
N TYR A 11 -13.67 11.83 2.26
CA TYR A 11 -13.10 13.12 1.86
C TYR A 11 -12.49 13.04 0.46
N ILE A 12 -11.76 11.96 0.15
CA ILE A 12 -11.27 11.73 -1.22
C ILE A 12 -12.45 11.58 -2.20
N GLU A 13 -13.54 10.92 -1.80
CA GLU A 13 -14.75 10.84 -2.62
C GLU A 13 -15.44 12.18 -2.85
N ASP A 14 -15.45 13.06 -1.85
CA ASP A 14 -15.98 14.41 -2.00
C ASP A 14 -15.13 15.20 -2.98
N LEU A 15 -13.80 15.17 -2.83
CA LEU A 15 -12.87 15.79 -3.78
C LEU A 15 -13.06 15.25 -5.20
N ILE A 16 -13.29 13.94 -5.37
CA ILE A 16 -13.57 13.36 -6.70
C ILE A 16 -14.81 13.96 -7.35
N LYS A 17 -15.79 14.44 -6.56
CA LYS A 17 -17.04 15.02 -7.06
C LYS A 17 -16.96 16.54 -7.23
N THR A 18 -16.12 17.22 -6.45
CA THR A 18 -16.09 18.68 -6.36
C THR A 18 -14.93 19.30 -7.12
N GLU A 19 -13.81 18.59 -7.27
CA GLU A 19 -12.60 19.07 -7.92
C GLU A 19 -12.43 18.54 -9.35
N GLU A 20 -11.63 19.24 -10.14
CA GLU A 20 -11.24 18.77 -11.47
C GLU A 20 -10.30 17.55 -11.36
N LEU A 21 -10.65 16.49 -12.09
CA LEU A 21 -9.85 15.26 -12.12
C LEU A 21 -8.76 15.36 -13.18
N LYS A 22 -7.52 15.14 -12.76
CA LYS A 22 -6.34 15.24 -13.63
C LYS A 22 -5.77 13.86 -13.96
N PRO A 23 -5.18 13.68 -15.17
CA PRO A 23 -4.50 12.43 -15.52
C PRO A 23 -3.26 12.21 -14.65
N LEU A 24 -3.17 11.03 -14.03
CA LEU A 24 -2.07 10.69 -13.13
C LEU A 24 -0.70 10.71 -13.83
N GLY A 25 -0.64 10.36 -15.12
CA GLY A 25 0.61 10.32 -15.90
C GLY A 25 1.35 11.66 -15.97
N GLU A 26 0.67 12.79 -15.74
CA GLU A 26 1.30 14.11 -15.64
C GLU A 26 2.17 14.22 -14.38
N TYR A 27 1.82 13.49 -13.32
CA TYR A 27 2.43 13.60 -11.98
C TYR A 27 3.40 12.47 -11.63
N ILE A 28 3.43 11.37 -12.39
CA ILE A 28 4.27 10.20 -12.08
C ILE A 28 5.23 9.83 -13.20
N GLN A 29 6.37 9.24 -12.84
CA GLN A 29 7.38 8.75 -13.78
C GLN A 29 7.86 7.35 -13.41
N GLN A 30 8.21 6.53 -14.40
CA GLN A 30 8.76 5.20 -14.15
C GLN A 30 10.23 5.28 -13.75
N SER A 31 10.63 4.41 -12.82
CA SER A 31 12.03 4.10 -12.55
C SER A 31 12.32 2.70 -13.11
N ASP A 32 13.39 2.59 -13.89
CA ASP A 32 13.90 1.30 -14.39
C ASP A 32 15.31 0.98 -13.87
N GLU A 33 15.66 1.52 -12.71
CA GLU A 33 16.94 1.27 -12.05
C GLU A 33 17.12 -0.25 -11.80
N ARG A 34 18.27 -0.79 -12.23
CA ARG A 34 18.59 -2.22 -12.14
C ARG A 34 19.72 -2.46 -11.15
N ASN A 35 19.65 -3.59 -10.44
CA ASN A 35 20.67 -4.01 -9.47
C ASN A 35 21.95 -4.56 -10.13
N THR A 36 22.50 -3.85 -11.11
CA THR A 36 23.66 -4.29 -11.91
C THR A 36 24.93 -4.45 -11.07
N GLU A 37 25.09 -3.62 -10.04
CA GLU A 37 26.22 -3.66 -9.11
C GLU A 37 26.04 -4.70 -7.99
N LEU A 38 24.87 -5.34 -7.90
CA LEU A 38 24.54 -6.36 -6.90
C LEU A 38 24.70 -5.90 -5.44
N VAL A 39 24.50 -4.61 -5.18
CA VAL A 39 24.65 -3.99 -3.86
C VAL A 39 23.45 -4.28 -2.96
N ILE A 40 22.25 -4.37 -3.53
CA ILE A 40 21.01 -4.60 -2.79
C ILE A 40 20.66 -6.08 -2.86
N ASP A 41 20.29 -6.68 -1.72
CA ASP A 41 19.85 -8.08 -1.65
C ASP A 41 18.44 -8.24 -1.04
N ASN A 42 17.83 -7.15 -0.56
CA ASN A 42 16.52 -7.13 0.09
C ASN A 42 15.40 -7.39 -0.93
N LEU A 43 15.03 -8.66 -1.11
CA LEU A 43 14.04 -9.06 -2.11
C LEU A 43 12.61 -8.94 -1.58
N LEU A 44 11.78 -8.17 -2.28
CA LEU A 44 10.42 -7.81 -1.89
C LEU A 44 9.39 -8.35 -2.89
N GLY A 45 8.24 -8.77 -2.35
CA GLY A 45 6.99 -8.95 -3.08
C GLY A 45 5.95 -7.95 -2.62
N ILE A 46 4.80 -7.91 -3.29
CA ILE A 46 3.66 -7.07 -2.88
C ILE A 46 2.53 -7.97 -2.39
N SER A 47 2.02 -7.69 -1.21
CA SER A 47 0.88 -8.41 -0.62
C SER A 47 -0.47 -7.90 -1.16
N VAL A 48 -1.54 -8.68 -0.94
CA VAL A 48 -2.93 -8.24 -1.21
C VAL A 48 -3.39 -7.06 -0.37
N ASN A 49 -2.65 -6.72 0.68
CA ASN A 49 -2.87 -5.56 1.54
C ASN A 49 -2.06 -4.35 1.07
N LYS A 50 -1.55 -4.38 -0.18
CA LYS A 50 -0.86 -3.25 -0.82
C LYS A 50 0.38 -2.76 -0.07
N VAL A 51 1.04 -3.66 0.66
CA VAL A 51 2.34 -3.42 1.32
C VAL A 51 3.42 -4.32 0.75
N PHE A 52 4.65 -3.80 0.71
CA PHE A 52 5.83 -4.61 0.44
C PHE A 52 6.09 -5.60 1.57
N ILE A 53 6.45 -6.82 1.19
CA ILE A 53 6.78 -7.90 2.13
C ILE A 53 8.07 -8.60 1.71
N PRO A 54 8.94 -9.01 2.65
CA PRO A 54 10.08 -9.85 2.33
C PRO A 54 9.62 -11.15 1.68
N THR A 55 10.26 -11.56 0.59
CA THR A 55 9.98 -12.87 -0.01
C THR A 55 10.86 -13.96 0.58
N LYS A 56 10.30 -15.18 0.66
CA LYS A 56 11.02 -16.41 1.04
C LYS A 56 11.61 -17.14 -0.19
N SER A 57 11.61 -16.51 -1.37
CA SER A 57 12.18 -17.09 -2.59
C SER A 57 13.64 -17.48 -2.38
N LYS A 58 14.03 -18.67 -2.87
CA LYS A 58 15.42 -19.15 -2.83
C LYS A 58 16.32 -18.25 -3.68
N LYS A 59 16.95 -17.25 -3.05
CA LYS A 59 17.81 -16.26 -3.71
C LYS A 59 18.94 -16.91 -4.51
N GLU A 60 19.40 -18.10 -4.11
CA GLU A 60 20.52 -18.81 -4.75
C GLU A 60 20.24 -19.25 -6.19
N ARG A 61 18.97 -19.26 -6.62
CA ARG A 61 18.56 -19.65 -7.99
C ARG A 61 18.17 -18.46 -8.87
N LEU A 62 18.30 -17.23 -8.37
CA LEU A 62 17.83 -16.03 -9.04
C LEU A 62 19.00 -15.16 -9.47
N ASN A 63 18.99 -14.71 -10.72
CA ASN A 63 19.89 -13.66 -11.16
C ASN A 63 19.33 -12.30 -10.73
N LEU A 64 19.78 -11.82 -9.58
CA LEU A 64 19.30 -10.57 -8.98
C LEU A 64 19.74 -9.31 -9.76
N SER A 65 20.69 -9.40 -10.69
CA SER A 65 21.13 -8.24 -11.49
C SER A 65 20.03 -7.67 -12.39
N ASN A 66 19.08 -8.52 -12.80
CA ASN A 66 17.94 -8.13 -13.65
C ASN A 66 16.77 -7.55 -12.86
N TYR A 67 16.80 -7.63 -11.52
CA TYR A 67 15.74 -7.12 -10.67
C TYR A 67 15.77 -5.60 -10.65
N LYS A 68 14.59 -4.99 -10.49
CA LYS A 68 14.48 -3.54 -10.36
C LYS A 68 14.72 -3.13 -8.92
N VAL A 69 15.40 -2.02 -8.75
CA VAL A 69 15.54 -1.33 -7.46
C VAL A 69 14.27 -0.52 -7.23
N VAL A 70 13.70 -0.65 -6.04
CA VAL A 70 12.66 0.25 -5.52
C VAL A 70 13.24 0.98 -4.32
N ARG A 71 13.15 2.30 -4.33
CA ARG A 71 13.69 3.18 -3.27
C ARG A 71 12.57 3.70 -2.38
N GLU A 72 12.95 4.32 -1.26
CA GLU A 72 12.00 4.92 -0.33
C GLU A 72 11.05 5.87 -1.06
N ARG A 73 9.76 5.81 -0.73
CA ARG A 73 8.64 6.55 -1.35
C ARG A 73 8.38 6.26 -2.83
N GLN A 74 9.11 5.33 -3.44
CA GLN A 74 8.73 4.78 -4.74
C GLN A 74 7.65 3.72 -4.59
N PHE A 75 6.89 3.55 -5.65
CA PHE A 75 5.87 2.54 -5.79
C PHE A 75 6.38 1.36 -6.59
N GLY A 76 5.87 0.18 -6.25
CA GLY A 76 5.89 -0.99 -7.12
C GLY A 76 4.47 -1.44 -7.40
N TYR A 77 4.19 -1.88 -8.62
CA TYR A 77 2.96 -2.61 -8.91
C TYR A 77 3.14 -3.74 -9.92
N VAL A 78 2.23 -4.71 -9.84
CA VAL A 78 2.13 -5.84 -10.75
C VAL A 78 0.98 -5.58 -11.72
N SER A 79 1.27 -5.57 -13.01
CA SER A 79 0.26 -5.30 -14.05
C SER A 79 -0.79 -6.41 -14.15
N VAL A 80 -0.45 -7.65 -13.84
CA VAL A 80 -1.38 -8.79 -13.89
C VAL A 80 -2.35 -8.72 -12.70
N THR A 81 -3.65 -8.59 -12.97
CA THR A 81 -4.68 -8.42 -11.94
C THR A 81 -5.51 -9.68 -11.67
N SER A 82 -5.47 -10.69 -12.56
CA SER A 82 -6.36 -11.86 -12.53
C SER A 82 -6.15 -12.86 -11.37
N ARG A 83 -5.11 -12.71 -10.55
CA ARG A 83 -4.71 -13.72 -9.55
C ARG A 83 -4.71 -13.23 -8.10
N ASN A 84 -5.07 -11.97 -7.87
CA ASN A 84 -4.84 -11.30 -6.58
C ASN A 84 -6.15 -10.98 -5.82
N GLY A 85 -7.19 -11.80 -6.02
CA GLY A 85 -8.46 -11.67 -5.31
C GLY A 85 -9.21 -10.38 -5.64
N GLU A 86 -9.28 -10.04 -6.93
CA GLU A 86 -9.91 -8.81 -7.46
C GLU A 86 -9.24 -7.50 -7.01
N LYS A 87 -8.01 -7.55 -6.48
CA LYS A 87 -7.24 -6.36 -6.07
C LYS A 87 -6.01 -6.15 -6.95
N ILE A 88 -5.68 -4.89 -7.22
CA ILE A 88 -4.38 -4.58 -7.85
C ILE A 88 -3.27 -4.61 -6.80
N SER A 89 -2.20 -5.34 -7.10
CA SER A 89 -1.00 -5.39 -6.26
C SER A 89 -0.15 -4.16 -6.54
N ILE A 90 -0.31 -3.14 -5.69
CA ILE A 90 0.45 -1.89 -5.70
C ILE A 90 0.86 -1.56 -4.27
N ALA A 91 2.09 -1.09 -4.05
CA ALA A 91 2.58 -0.69 -2.74
C ALA A 91 3.53 0.50 -2.87
N ILE A 92 3.62 1.31 -1.81
CA ILE A 92 4.69 2.31 -1.62
C ILE A 92 5.74 1.73 -0.67
N LEU A 93 7.02 1.99 -0.93
CA LEU A 93 8.10 1.57 -0.06
C LEU A 93 8.30 2.58 1.07
N ASP A 94 8.14 2.11 2.29
CA ASP A 94 8.46 2.84 3.52
C ASP A 94 9.61 2.12 4.23
N GLY A 95 10.84 2.58 3.98
CA GLY A 95 12.07 2.01 4.53
C GLY A 95 13.19 1.83 3.50
N GLU A 96 14.10 0.91 3.81
CA GLU A 96 15.30 0.67 3.01
C GLU A 96 14.99 0.18 1.60
N ALA A 97 15.87 0.54 0.66
CA ALA A 97 15.75 0.13 -0.73
C ALA A 97 15.64 -1.40 -0.85
N GLY A 98 14.83 -1.84 -1.81
CA GLY A 98 14.56 -3.24 -2.05
C GLY A 98 14.64 -3.61 -3.52
N LEU A 99 14.54 -4.90 -3.79
CA LEU A 99 14.47 -5.48 -5.11
C LEU A 99 13.07 -6.00 -5.38
N VAL A 100 12.58 -5.73 -6.57
CA VAL A 100 11.36 -6.35 -7.09
C VAL A 100 11.64 -7.04 -8.42
N SER A 101 10.81 -8.03 -8.76
CA SER A 101 10.91 -8.75 -10.03
C SER A 101 10.99 -7.77 -11.21
N SER A 102 11.76 -8.13 -12.24
CA SER A 102 11.83 -7.38 -13.49
C SER A 102 10.48 -7.16 -14.17
N THR A 103 9.49 -7.99 -13.85
CA THR A 103 8.10 -7.90 -14.33
C THR A 103 7.26 -6.84 -13.61
N TYR A 104 7.75 -6.27 -12.51
CA TYR A 104 7.04 -5.21 -11.79
C TYR A 104 7.33 -3.88 -12.49
N THR A 105 6.39 -2.97 -12.38
CA THR A 105 6.63 -1.56 -12.72
C THR A 105 6.99 -0.83 -11.45
N VAL A 106 8.12 -0.13 -11.45
CA VAL A 106 8.53 0.79 -10.39
C VAL A 106 8.29 2.21 -10.89
N PHE A 107 7.73 3.06 -10.05
CA PHE A 107 7.45 4.45 -10.41
C PHE A 107 7.46 5.35 -9.17
N GLU A 108 7.51 6.64 -9.40
CA GLU A 108 7.52 7.65 -8.34
C GLU A 108 6.74 8.89 -8.77
N VAL A 109 6.41 9.73 -7.79
CA VAL A 109 5.88 11.06 -8.06
C VAL A 109 7.02 11.96 -8.52
N LYS A 110 6.78 12.78 -9.55
CA LYS A 110 7.78 13.69 -10.13
C LYS A 110 8.12 14.86 -9.21
N ASP A 111 7.10 15.46 -8.59
CA ASP A 111 7.22 16.63 -7.73
C ASP A 111 6.35 16.44 -6.47
N THR A 112 7.01 16.33 -5.33
CA THR A 112 6.35 16.13 -4.03
C THR A 112 5.67 17.40 -3.50
N GLU A 113 5.96 18.57 -4.09
CA GLU A 113 5.26 19.82 -3.78
C GLU A 113 3.91 19.90 -4.52
N GLU A 114 3.70 19.08 -5.56
CA GLU A 114 2.42 19.00 -6.28
C GLU A 114 1.57 17.79 -5.84
N LEU A 115 2.20 16.65 -5.58
CA LEU A 115 1.51 15.42 -5.21
C LEU A 115 2.31 14.65 -4.14
N LEU A 116 1.71 14.39 -2.99
CA LEU A 116 2.33 13.56 -1.97
C LEU A 116 2.24 12.07 -2.37
N PRO A 117 3.35 11.31 -2.31
CA PRO A 117 3.32 9.86 -2.48
C PRO A 117 2.34 9.19 -1.51
N GLU A 118 2.24 9.65 -0.27
CA GLU A 118 1.31 9.12 0.73
C GLU A 118 -0.13 9.37 0.33
N TYR A 119 -0.46 10.56 -0.17
CA TYR A 119 -1.81 10.86 -0.66
C TYR A 119 -2.18 9.96 -1.83
N LEU A 120 -1.28 9.80 -2.80
CA LEU A 120 -1.48 8.89 -3.93
C LEU A 120 -1.65 7.44 -3.46
N TYR A 121 -0.86 7.01 -2.46
CA TYR A 121 -1.01 5.70 -1.87
C TYR A 121 -2.39 5.50 -1.22
N LEU A 122 -2.91 6.50 -0.50
CA LEU A 122 -4.27 6.46 0.05
C LEU A 122 -5.33 6.32 -1.03
N PHE A 123 -5.19 7.03 -2.15
CA PHE A 123 -6.08 6.86 -3.29
C PHE A 123 -6.06 5.41 -3.80
N PHE A 124 -4.89 4.78 -3.89
CA PHE A 124 -4.75 3.39 -4.31
C PHE A 124 -5.24 2.35 -3.30
N GLN A 125 -5.37 2.69 -2.02
CA GLN A 125 -5.93 1.82 -0.98
C GLN A 125 -7.44 1.62 -1.12
N ARG A 126 -8.14 2.52 -1.82
CA ARG A 126 -9.59 2.50 -1.96
C ARG A 126 -10.06 1.31 -2.78
N THR A 127 -11.18 0.70 -2.35
CA THR A 127 -11.79 -0.43 -3.07
C THR A 127 -12.29 -0.04 -4.47
N GLU A 128 -12.63 1.22 -4.65
CA GLU A 128 -13.05 1.84 -5.90
C GLU A 128 -11.90 1.82 -6.91
N PHE A 129 -10.66 2.01 -6.46
CA PHE A 129 -9.49 1.90 -7.32
C PHE A 129 -9.22 0.44 -7.72
N ASP A 130 -9.39 -0.53 -6.81
CA ASP A 130 -9.31 -1.95 -7.16
C ASP A 130 -10.35 -2.30 -8.25
N ARG A 131 -11.60 -1.85 -8.10
CA ARG A 131 -12.66 -2.04 -9.11
C ARG A 131 -12.31 -1.37 -10.44
N TYR A 132 -11.79 -0.14 -10.40
CA TYR A 132 -11.35 0.58 -11.60
C TYR A 132 -10.25 -0.17 -12.33
N ALA A 133 -9.20 -0.60 -11.62
CA ALA A 133 -8.08 -1.31 -12.20
C ALA A 133 -8.51 -2.64 -12.82
N ARG A 134 -9.42 -3.38 -12.17
CA ARG A 134 -10.00 -4.62 -12.71
C ARG A 134 -10.84 -4.37 -13.96
N PHE A 135 -11.71 -3.36 -13.94
CA PHE A 135 -12.55 -3.01 -15.09
C PHE A 135 -11.73 -2.58 -16.31
N ASN A 136 -10.63 -1.88 -16.08
CA ASN A 136 -9.71 -1.44 -17.13
C ASN A 136 -8.57 -2.44 -17.38
N SER A 137 -8.66 -3.67 -16.87
CA SER A 137 -7.72 -4.73 -17.20
C SER A 137 -8.20 -5.50 -18.43
N TRP A 138 -7.31 -5.73 -19.38
CA TRP A 138 -7.65 -6.41 -20.64
C TRP A 138 -6.68 -7.56 -20.94
N GLY A 139 -7.15 -8.57 -21.67
CA GLY A 139 -6.34 -9.71 -22.13
C GLY A 139 -7.07 -11.05 -22.04
N SER A 140 -6.77 -11.98 -22.95
CA SER A 140 -7.49 -13.26 -23.04
C SER A 140 -7.10 -14.26 -21.94
N ALA A 141 -5.81 -14.57 -21.79
CA ALA A 141 -5.33 -15.54 -20.78
C ALA A 141 -4.77 -14.87 -19.52
N ARG A 142 -4.38 -13.60 -19.61
CA ARG A 142 -3.91 -12.75 -18.50
C ARG A 142 -4.44 -11.35 -18.70
N GLU A 143 -5.34 -10.94 -17.83
CA GLU A 143 -5.84 -9.57 -17.77
C GLU A 143 -4.76 -8.69 -17.12
N THR A 144 -4.42 -7.59 -17.80
CA THR A 144 -3.39 -6.66 -17.34
C THR A 144 -3.90 -5.23 -17.27
N PHE A 145 -3.56 -4.54 -16.19
CA PHE A 145 -3.61 -3.10 -16.03
C PHE A 145 -2.19 -2.57 -16.25
N ASN A 146 -1.91 -2.01 -17.44
CA ASN A 146 -0.56 -1.66 -17.86
C ASN A 146 -0.16 -0.24 -17.37
N TRP A 147 0.97 0.27 -17.86
CA TRP A 147 1.45 1.61 -17.47
C TRP A 147 0.65 2.74 -18.09
N ASP A 148 0.20 2.59 -19.33
CA ASP A 148 -0.65 3.57 -19.99
C ASP A 148 -2.01 3.67 -19.28
N ASP A 149 -2.57 2.53 -18.84
CA ASP A 149 -3.78 2.50 -18.02
C ASP A 149 -3.57 3.23 -16.68
N MET A 150 -2.42 3.05 -16.02
CA MET A 150 -2.04 3.78 -14.82
C MET A 150 -1.94 5.29 -15.08
N CYS A 151 -1.31 5.70 -16.19
CA CYS A 151 -1.19 7.11 -16.56
C CYS A 151 -2.54 7.76 -16.84
N ASN A 152 -3.51 6.99 -17.34
CA ASN A 152 -4.87 7.43 -17.63
C ASN A 152 -5.79 7.49 -16.41
N VAL A 153 -5.35 7.00 -15.25
CA VAL A 153 -6.09 7.15 -13.98
C VAL A 153 -6.36 8.63 -13.75
N LYS A 154 -7.62 8.96 -13.45
CA LYS A 154 -8.02 10.32 -13.12
C LYS A 154 -8.30 10.43 -11.62
N LEU A 155 -7.70 11.41 -10.98
CA LEU A 155 -7.85 11.67 -9.55
C LEU A 155 -7.82 13.18 -9.26
N PRO A 156 -8.44 13.64 -8.17
CA PRO A 156 -8.28 15.01 -7.74
C PRO A 156 -6.84 15.22 -7.24
N ILE A 157 -6.28 16.38 -7.56
CA ILE A 157 -4.96 16.83 -7.09
C ILE A 157 -5.19 18.15 -6.35
N PRO A 158 -5.68 18.10 -5.09
CA PRO A 158 -5.94 19.32 -4.32
C PRO A 158 -4.63 20.00 -3.90
N ASP A 159 -4.72 21.22 -3.37
CA ASP A 159 -3.56 21.93 -2.81
C ASP A 159 -2.78 21.05 -1.83
N ILE A 160 -1.45 21.22 -1.82
CA ILE A 160 -0.54 20.36 -1.04
C ILE A 160 -0.93 20.32 0.44
N LYS A 161 -1.41 21.43 1.01
CA LYS A 161 -1.84 21.49 2.43
C LYS A 161 -3.05 20.61 2.71
N ILE A 162 -3.94 20.44 1.74
CA ILE A 162 -5.09 19.55 1.85
C ILE A 162 -4.59 18.10 1.82
N GLN A 163 -3.66 17.78 0.93
CA GLN A 163 -3.04 16.45 0.89
C GLN A 163 -2.34 16.11 2.21
N GLU A 164 -1.54 17.03 2.75
CA GLU A 164 -0.87 16.90 4.06
C GLU A 164 -1.86 16.66 5.19
N ALA A 165 -3.00 17.37 5.21
CA ALA A 165 -4.03 17.21 6.21
C ALA A 165 -4.64 15.80 6.18
N ILE A 166 -4.96 15.29 4.98
CA ILE A 166 -5.50 13.93 4.78
C ILE A 166 -4.47 12.88 5.24
N VAL A 167 -3.21 13.03 4.83
CA VAL A 167 -2.10 12.14 5.19
C VAL A 167 -1.85 12.14 6.70
N THR A 168 -1.89 13.31 7.34
CA THR A 168 -1.74 13.45 8.80
C THR A 168 -2.87 12.75 9.56
N ILE A 169 -4.11 12.89 9.09
CA ILE A 169 -5.26 12.18 9.67
C ILE A 169 -4.98 10.69 9.57
N TYR A 170 -4.64 10.18 8.38
CA TYR A 170 -4.36 8.77 8.16
C TYR A 170 -3.24 8.23 9.07
N HIS A 171 -2.09 8.89 9.15
CA HIS A 171 -1.00 8.46 10.03
C HIS A 171 -1.41 8.42 11.51
N THR A 172 -2.26 9.36 11.93
CA THR A 172 -2.85 9.33 13.28
C THR A 172 -3.69 8.07 13.49
N LEU A 173 -4.39 7.59 12.45
CA LEU A 173 -5.18 6.35 12.53
C LEU A 173 -4.31 5.13 12.66
N GLU A 174 -3.29 5.01 11.82
CA GLU A 174 -2.38 3.87 11.83
C GLU A 174 -1.61 3.80 13.16
N THR A 175 -1.18 4.94 13.70
CA THR A 175 -0.58 5.03 15.03
C THR A 175 -1.54 4.52 16.11
N ARG A 176 -2.80 4.97 16.10
CA ARG A 176 -3.81 4.51 17.06
C ARG A 176 -4.11 3.02 16.93
N LYS A 177 -4.20 2.48 15.70
CA LYS A 177 -4.38 1.04 15.45
C LYS A 177 -3.22 0.23 16.03
N LYS A 178 -1.98 0.67 15.81
CA LYS A 178 -0.78 0.03 16.36
C LYS A 178 -0.77 0.02 17.88
N ILE A 179 -1.06 1.14 18.52
CA ILE A 179 -1.14 1.24 19.99
C ILE A 179 -2.23 0.30 20.54
N ASN A 180 -3.42 0.27 19.92
CA ASN A 180 -4.50 -0.61 20.35
C ASN A 180 -4.13 -2.10 20.21
N ALA A 181 -3.47 -2.48 19.11
CA ALA A 181 -2.96 -3.84 18.93
C ALA A 181 -1.95 -4.22 20.01
N GLN A 182 -0.98 -3.34 20.30
CA GLN A 182 0.02 -3.56 21.36
C GLN A 182 -0.61 -3.69 22.75
N LEU A 183 -1.63 -2.88 23.06
CA LEU A 183 -2.39 -2.99 24.31
C LEU A 183 -3.12 -4.32 24.41
N LYS A 184 -3.79 -4.76 23.33
CA LYS A 184 -4.46 -6.07 23.29
C LYS A 184 -3.48 -7.22 23.50
N ASP A 185 -2.32 -7.18 22.85
CA ASP A 185 -1.29 -8.21 22.98
C ASP A 185 -0.68 -8.25 24.38
N SER A 186 -0.58 -7.10 25.06
CA SER A 186 -0.09 -7.00 26.44
C SER A 186 -1.13 -7.49 27.47
N ILE A 187 -2.44 -7.30 27.20
CA ILE A 187 -3.53 -7.73 28.10
C ILE A 187 -3.85 -9.22 27.93
N LYS A 188 -3.75 -9.76 26.72
CA LYS A 188 -4.07 -11.16 26.41
C LYS A 188 -3.43 -12.21 27.35
N PRO A 189 -2.13 -12.12 27.73
CA PRO A 189 -1.54 -13.05 28.70
C PRO A 189 -2.00 -12.83 30.15
N LEU A 190 -2.56 -11.67 30.50
CA LEU A 190 -3.08 -11.37 31.84
C LEU A 190 -4.51 -11.90 32.03
N CYS A 191 -5.28 -12.09 30.95
CA CYS A 191 -6.66 -12.57 31.00
C CYS A 191 -6.85 -13.90 31.78
N PRO A 192 -6.02 -14.96 31.57
CA PRO A 192 -6.16 -16.21 32.35
C PRO A 192 -5.85 -16.04 33.85
N VAL A 193 -4.98 -15.09 34.20
CA VAL A 193 -4.66 -14.79 35.60
C VAL A 193 -5.81 -14.05 36.27
N LEU A 194 -6.35 -13.02 35.59
CA LEU A 194 -7.51 -12.27 36.06
C LEU A 194 -8.75 -13.17 36.21
N MET A 195 -9.01 -14.05 35.24
CA MET A 195 -10.14 -14.99 35.30
C MET A 195 -10.00 -15.99 36.45
N ARG A 196 -8.79 -16.48 36.75
CA ARG A 196 -8.57 -17.36 37.91
C ARG A 196 -8.84 -16.65 39.23
N GLY A 197 -8.34 -15.42 39.40
CA GLY A 197 -8.62 -14.63 40.60
C GLY A 197 -10.11 -14.39 40.85
N VAL A 198 -10.87 -14.13 39.79
CA VAL A 198 -12.34 -13.95 39.88
C VAL A 198 -13.05 -15.25 40.27
N VAL A 199 -12.64 -16.40 39.72
CA VAL A 199 -13.22 -17.71 40.08
C VAL A 199 -12.93 -18.07 41.54
N GLU A 200 -11.71 -17.79 42.01
CA GLU A 200 -11.29 -18.01 43.40
C GLU A 200 -12.04 -17.11 44.38
N GLU A 201 -12.25 -15.82 44.07
CA GLU A 201 -13.01 -14.89 44.92
C GLU A 201 -14.51 -15.19 44.95
N MET A 202 -15.09 -15.73 43.87
CA MET A 202 -16.52 -16.06 43.80
C MET A 202 -16.88 -17.39 44.48
N GLY A 203 -15.90 -18.10 45.07
CA GLY A 203 -16.14 -19.38 45.75
C GLY A 203 -16.60 -20.51 44.81
N LEU A 204 -16.46 -20.33 43.50
CA LEU A 204 -16.78 -21.33 42.48
C LEU A 204 -15.59 -22.29 42.33
N GLY A 205 -15.27 -23.01 43.41
CA GLY A 205 -14.32 -24.12 43.36
C GLY A 205 -14.97 -25.33 42.67
N ILE A 206 -14.22 -25.98 41.76
CA ILE A 206 -14.52 -27.32 41.24
C ILE A 206 -14.34 -28.35 42.36
#